data_AF-A0A0W7X873-F1
#
_entry.id   AF-A0A0W7X873-F1
#
_cell.length_a   1.000
_cell.length_b   1.000
_cell.length_c   1.000
_cell.angle_alpha   90.00
_cell.angle_beta   90.00
_cell.angle_gamma   90.00
#
_symmetry.space_group_name_H-M   'P 1'
#
loop_
_entity.id
_entity.type
_entity.pdbx_description
1 polymer ?
#
loop_
_entity_poly.entity_id
_entity_poly.type
_entity_poly.pdbx_seq_one_letter_code
_entity_poly.pdbx_strand_id
1 'polypeptide(L)'
;MIEVYEHTENGAVYTPAEEGFYASARNGSRGIFLLGPYETLAEAESNMPRAREYVIEHDSEGWFYTYGTARGQVKRGAELPLGKLNDRIGLVI
;
A
#
# COMPACT_ATOMS: atom_id res chain seq x y z
N MET A 1 24.43 11.48 2.09
CA MET A 1 23.34 12.47 2.19
C MET A 1 23.31 13.17 0.85
N ILE A 2 22.40 12.81 -0.04
CA ILE A 2 22.34 13.40 -1.39
C ILE A 2 21.18 14.38 -1.38
N GLU A 3 21.51 15.67 -1.27
CA GLU A 3 20.60 16.76 -1.58
C GLU A 3 20.47 16.84 -3.10
N VAL A 4 19.26 16.63 -3.61
CA VAL A 4 18.97 16.73 -5.04
C VAL A 4 18.40 18.12 -5.30
N TYR A 5 19.13 18.90 -6.10
CA TYR A 5 18.86 20.29 -6.45
C TYR A 5 17.65 20.41 -7.39
N GLU A 6 16.74 21.34 -7.10
CA GLU A 6 15.69 21.79 -8.02
C GLU A 6 16.31 22.58 -9.18
N HIS A 7 16.17 22.05 -10.40
CA HIS A 7 16.38 22.81 -11.63
C HIS A 7 15.01 23.20 -12.21
N THR A 8 14.64 24.47 -12.05
CA THR A 8 13.41 25.04 -12.63
C THR A 8 13.71 25.65 -14.00
N GLU A 9 13.23 25.03 -15.07
CA GLU A 9 12.93 25.71 -16.33
C GLU A 9 11.43 25.58 -16.57
N ASN A 10 10.69 26.68 -16.38
CA ASN A 10 9.22 26.83 -16.40
C ASN A 10 8.47 26.53 -15.10
N GLY A 11 8.75 27.28 -14.01
CA GLY A 11 7.79 27.74 -12.98
C GLY A 11 6.76 26.78 -12.33
N ALA A 12 6.77 25.51 -12.67
CA ALA A 12 5.95 24.47 -12.09
C ALA A 12 6.78 23.84 -10.99
N VAL A 13 6.47 24.21 -9.75
CA VAL A 13 6.97 23.50 -8.57
C VAL A 13 6.60 22.02 -8.75
N TYR A 14 7.60 21.18 -9.00
CA TYR A 14 7.41 19.74 -9.13
C TYR A 14 7.25 19.17 -7.73
N THR A 15 6.02 19.12 -7.24
CA THR A 15 5.72 18.39 -6.00
C THR A 15 5.66 16.90 -6.35
N PRO A 16 6.50 16.04 -5.75
CA PRO A 16 6.50 14.61 -6.06
C PRO A 16 5.13 13.99 -5.77
N ALA A 17 4.72 13.02 -6.59
CA ALA A 17 3.54 12.21 -6.31
C ALA A 17 3.79 11.38 -5.04
N GLU A 18 2.77 11.26 -4.19
CA GLU A 18 2.86 10.42 -3.01
C GLU A 18 2.70 8.95 -3.40
N GLU A 19 3.59 8.10 -2.91
CA GLU A 19 3.64 6.68 -3.24
C GLU A 19 3.81 5.82 -1.99
N GLY A 20 3.26 4.61 -2.01
CA GLY A 20 3.37 3.68 -0.91
C GLY A 20 3.18 2.24 -1.33
N PHE A 21 3.62 1.33 -0.47
CA PHE A 21 3.49 -0.11 -0.67
C PHE A 21 2.38 -0.68 0.19
N TYR A 22 1.76 -1.75 -0.29
CA TYR A 22 0.63 -2.39 0.39
C TYR A 22 0.83 -3.88 0.46
N ALA A 23 0.42 -4.46 1.58
CA ALA A 23 0.03 -5.85 1.58
C ALA A 23 -1.32 -5.97 0.85
N SER A 24 -1.42 -6.81 -0.18
CA SER A 24 -2.59 -6.84 -1.06
C SER A 24 -3.09 -8.25 -1.34
N ALA A 25 -4.35 -8.34 -1.74
CA ALA A 25 -4.94 -9.55 -2.25
C ALA A 25 -5.76 -9.27 -3.51
N ARG A 26 -5.98 -10.34 -4.27
CA ARG A 26 -6.82 -10.33 -5.46
C ARG A 26 -7.83 -11.47 -5.39
N ASN A 27 -9.11 -11.11 -5.50
CA ASN A 27 -10.22 -12.04 -5.69
C ASN A 27 -10.77 -11.84 -7.11
N GLY A 28 -10.39 -12.71 -8.04
CA GLY A 28 -10.70 -12.58 -9.46
C GLY A 28 -10.19 -11.26 -10.06
N SER A 29 -11.11 -10.39 -10.49
CA SER A 29 -10.77 -9.07 -11.05
C SER A 29 -10.57 -7.98 -9.99
N ARG A 30 -10.95 -8.22 -8.73
CA ARG A 30 -10.91 -7.19 -7.67
C ARG A 30 -9.58 -7.22 -6.93
N GLY A 31 -8.82 -6.14 -7.05
CA GLY A 31 -7.64 -5.87 -6.21
C GLY A 31 -8.05 -5.21 -4.90
N ILE A 32 -7.38 -5.59 -3.81
CA ILE A 32 -7.69 -5.13 -2.45
C ILE A 32 -6.39 -4.77 -1.75
N PHE A 33 -6.30 -3.54 -1.22
CA PHE A 33 -5.26 -3.16 -0.27
C PHE A 33 -5.68 -3.60 1.13
N LEU A 34 -4.94 -4.56 1.68
CA LEU A 34 -5.21 -5.14 2.99
C LEU A 34 -4.55 -4.31 4.09
N LEU A 35 -3.24 -4.07 3.99
CA LEU A 35 -2.47 -3.27 4.95
C LEU A 35 -1.57 -2.26 4.23
N GLY A 36 -1.30 -1.13 4.87
CA GLY A 36 -0.50 -0.01 4.34
C GLY A 36 -1.29 1.29 4.30
N PRO A 37 -0.75 2.38 3.71
CA PRO A 37 0.50 2.44 2.97
C PRO A 37 1.73 2.27 3.87
N TYR A 38 2.72 1.54 3.37
CA TYR A 38 4.07 1.44 3.94
C TYR A 38 5.06 2.25 3.09
N GLU A 39 6.13 2.72 3.72
CA GLU A 39 7.19 3.42 3.01
C GLU A 39 8.00 2.48 2.11
N THR A 40 8.12 1.20 2.50
CA THR A 40 8.96 0.22 1.79
C THR A 40 8.22 -1.04 1.37
N LEU A 41 8.67 -1.65 0.27
CA LEU A 41 8.21 -2.96 -0.19
C LEU A 41 8.44 -4.04 0.88
N ALA A 42 9.59 -4.01 1.56
CA ALA A 42 9.95 -4.99 2.58
C ALA A 42 8.98 -4.96 3.77
N GLU A 43 8.53 -3.78 4.21
CA GLU A 43 7.51 -3.65 5.25
C GLU A 43 6.18 -4.27 4.82
N ALA A 44 5.75 -4.02 3.58
CA ALA A 44 4.53 -4.64 3.03
C ALA A 44 4.64 -6.18 2.94
N GLU A 45 5.79 -6.70 2.52
CA GLU A 45 6.05 -8.15 2.45
C GLU A 45 6.06 -8.80 3.83
N SER A 46 6.73 -8.19 4.81
CA SER A 46 6.81 -8.70 6.18
C SER A 46 5.45 -8.78 6.88
N ASN A 47 4.48 -7.93 6.49
CA ASN A 47 3.12 -7.95 7.03
C ASN A 47 2.15 -8.80 6.21
N MET A 48 2.57 -9.34 5.06
CA MET A 48 1.71 -10.19 4.21
C MET A 48 1.17 -11.43 4.93
N PRO A 49 1.98 -12.19 5.70
CA PRO A 49 1.49 -13.39 6.36
C PRO A 49 0.35 -13.07 7.33
N ARG A 50 0.50 -12.01 8.13
CA ARG A 50 -0.52 -11.53 9.08
C ARG A 50 -1.81 -11.12 8.38
N ALA A 51 -1.70 -10.39 7.26
CA ALA A 51 -2.87 -10.00 6.47
C ALA A 51 -3.61 -11.22 5.91
N ARG A 52 -2.86 -12.19 5.38
CA ARG A 52 -3.40 -13.43 4.81
C ARG A 52 -4.10 -14.29 5.87
N GLU A 53 -3.45 -14.51 7.01
CA GLU A 53 -4.02 -15.28 8.13
C GLU A 53 -5.36 -14.67 8.58
N TYR A 54 -5.40 -13.35 8.79
CA TYR A 54 -6.62 -12.67 9.16
C TYR A 54 -7.74 -12.84 8.13
N VAL A 55 -7.44 -12.69 6.83
CA VAL A 55 -8.43 -12.88 5.76
C VAL A 55 -8.96 -14.31 5.77
N ILE A 56 -8.07 -15.30 5.88
CA ILE A 56 -8.42 -16.72 5.95
C ILE A 56 -9.32 -17.04 7.15
N GLU A 57 -9.06 -16.43 8.31
CA GLU A 57 -9.85 -16.65 9.53
C GLU A 57 -11.27 -16.05 9.45
N HIS A 58 -11.44 -14.96 8.68
CA HIS A 58 -12.67 -14.18 8.66
C HIS A 58 -13.47 -14.29 7.36
N ASP A 59 -12.90 -14.86 6.31
CA ASP A 59 -13.53 -15.10 5.02
C ASP A 59 -13.27 -16.55 4.60
N SER A 60 -14.33 -17.36 4.53
CA SER A 60 -14.23 -18.76 4.13
C SER A 60 -13.66 -18.95 2.72
N GLU A 61 -13.80 -17.95 1.84
CA GLU A 61 -13.21 -17.96 0.51
C GLU A 61 -11.79 -17.39 0.47
N GLY A 62 -11.29 -16.86 1.60
CA GLY A 62 -9.98 -16.21 1.71
C GLY A 62 -8.82 -17.09 1.26
N TRP A 63 -8.92 -18.42 1.43
CA TRP A 63 -7.92 -19.36 0.92
C TRP A 63 -7.74 -19.35 -0.60
N PHE A 64 -8.75 -18.94 -1.36
CA PHE A 64 -8.73 -18.89 -2.82
C PHE A 64 -8.13 -17.57 -3.36
N TYR A 65 -7.89 -16.58 -2.51
CA TYR A 65 -7.37 -15.30 -2.97
C TYR A 65 -5.89 -15.43 -3.34
N THR A 66 -5.46 -14.63 -4.31
CA THR A 66 -4.04 -14.46 -4.61
C THR A 66 -3.48 -13.34 -3.75
N TYR A 67 -2.40 -13.59 -3.02
CA TYR A 67 -1.77 -12.63 -2.11
C TYR A 67 -0.44 -12.15 -2.68
N GLY A 68 -0.08 -10.90 -2.40
CA GLY A 68 1.17 -10.30 -2.84
C GLY A 68 1.19 -8.82 -2.54
N THR A 69 2.27 -8.12 -2.88
CA THR A 69 2.39 -6.68 -2.62
C THR A 69 1.95 -5.86 -3.82
N ALA A 70 1.51 -4.62 -3.55
CA ALA A 70 1.16 -3.65 -4.58
C ALA A 70 1.82 -2.30 -4.28
N ARG A 71 2.20 -1.57 -5.34
CA ARG A 71 2.59 -0.16 -5.25
C ARG A 71 1.38 0.70 -5.61
N GLY A 72 1.02 1.60 -4.71
CA GLY A 72 0.00 2.62 -4.95
C GLY A 72 0.67 3.97 -5.22
N GLN A 73 0.09 4.73 -6.15
CA GLN A 73 0.48 6.10 -6.44
C GLN A 73 -0.79 6.93 -6.52
N VAL A 74 -0.78 8.11 -5.92
CA VAL A 74 -1.90 9.05 -5.96
C VAL A 74 -1.53 10.31 -6.72
N LYS A 75 -2.55 10.96 -7.29
CA LYS A 75 -2.37 12.24 -7.96
C LYS A 75 -2.09 13.32 -6.94
N ARG A 76 -1.45 14.40 -7.39
CA ARG A 76 -1.15 15.61 -6.60
C ARG A 76 -2.32 16.03 -5.70
N GLY A 77 -2.05 16.16 -4.41
CA GLY A 77 -3.01 16.67 -3.41
C GLY A 77 -4.04 15.66 -2.93
N ALA A 78 -3.92 14.38 -3.31
CA ALA A 78 -4.70 13.29 -2.74
C ALA A 78 -3.80 12.43 -1.85
N GLU A 79 -4.36 11.89 -0.78
CA GLU A 79 -3.68 10.99 0.15
C GLU A 79 -3.81 9.54 -0.30
N LEU A 80 -2.82 8.73 0.05
CA LEU A 80 -2.85 7.28 -0.17
C LEU A 80 -3.97 6.64 0.66
N PRO A 81 -4.83 5.81 0.06
CA PRO A 81 -5.92 5.17 0.79
C PRO A 81 -5.37 4.15 1.79
N LEU A 82 -5.90 4.17 3.02
CA LEU A 82 -5.53 3.17 4.02
C LEU A 82 -5.95 1.75 3.61
N GLY A 83 -5.13 0.77 4.00
CA GLY A 83 -5.45 -0.64 3.89
C GLY A 83 -6.69 -1.01 4.72
N LYS A 84 -7.55 -1.86 4.17
CA LYS A 84 -8.83 -2.24 4.80
C LYS A 84 -8.72 -2.85 6.19
N LEU A 85 -7.56 -3.40 6.53
CA LEU A 85 -7.31 -4.14 7.75
C LEU A 85 -6.38 -3.39 8.72
N ASN A 86 -5.95 -2.15 8.42
CA ASN A 86 -5.08 -1.37 9.29
C ASN A 86 -5.63 -1.28 10.72
N ASP A 87 -6.91 -0.87 10.85
CA ASP A 87 -7.60 -0.73 12.13
C ASP A 87 -7.90 -2.06 12.83
N ARG A 88 -7.80 -3.18 12.11
CA ARG A 88 -8.18 -4.53 12.61
C ARG A 88 -6.98 -5.34 13.07
N ILE A 89 -5.86 -5.22 12.36
CA ILE A 89 -4.63 -5.97 12.63
C ILE A 89 -3.63 -5.11 13.43
N GLY A 90 -4.04 -3.89 13.78
CA GLY A 90 -3.35 -3.04 14.75
C GLY A 90 -2.14 -2.33 14.16
N LEU A 91 -2.22 -1.89 12.91
CA LEU A 91 -1.31 -0.86 12.40
C LEU A 91 -1.95 0.48 12.73
N VAL A 92 -1.78 0.92 13.98
CA VAL A 92 -1.77 2.35 14.24
C VAL A 92 -0.48 2.85 13.58
N ILE A 93 -0.62 3.37 12.36
CA ILE A 93 0.45 4.11 11.68
C ILE A 93 0.52 5.50 12.31
#